data_AF-A0A377DRV0-F1
#
_entry.id   AF-A0A377DRV0-F1
#
_cell.length_a   1.000
_cell.length_b   1.000
_cell.length_c   1.000
_cell.angle_alpha   90.00
_cell.angle_beta   90.00
_cell.angle_gamma   90.00
#
_symmetry.space_group_name_H-M   'P 1'
#
loop_
_entity.id
_entity.type
_entity.pdbx_description
1 polymer ?
#
loop_
_entity_poly.entity_id
_entity_poly.type
_entity_poly.pdbx_seq_one_letter_code
_entity_poly.pdbx_strand_id
1 'polypeptide(L)'
;MYSVLLPEGEEKAGSRRVGELDEEMVYESRVNDIITLGATSWRIQQITRDQVIVTPAPGRSARLPFWRGEGNGRPAELGEMIGDFLHLLADGAFFSGTIPPWLAEENTIANIQGLIEEQRNATGIVPGSRHLVLERCRDEIGDWRIILHSPYGRRVHEPWAVAIAGRIHALWGADASVVASDDGIVARIPDTDGKLPDAAIFLFEPEKLLQIVREAVGSSALFAARFRECAARALLMPGRTPGHRTPLWQQRLRASQLLEIAQGYPDFPVILETLRECLQDVYDLPALERLMRRLNGGEIQISDVTTTTPSPFATSLLFGYVAEFMYQSDARWQSAGHPYCRWTASYCAIYSDRSIRGNYSTRRSFARWKKSCNDWLLAEERKVKKDCSTCCANWGQ
;
A
#
# COMPACT_ATOMS: atom_id res chain seq x y z
N MET A 1 15.99 -8.46 -1.89
CA MET A 1 16.56 -8.81 -0.57
C MET A 1 18.06 -9.04 -0.72
N TYR A 2 18.87 -8.53 0.21
CA TYR A 2 20.33 -8.60 0.24
C TYR A 2 20.78 -9.48 1.42
N SER A 3 21.77 -10.35 1.22
CA SER A 3 22.33 -11.13 2.33
C SER A 3 23.35 -10.32 3.11
N VAL A 4 23.25 -10.31 4.44
CA VAL A 4 24.20 -9.63 5.33
C VAL A 4 25.25 -10.62 5.81
N LEU A 5 26.52 -10.32 5.55
CA LEU A 5 27.64 -11.23 5.80
C LEU A 5 28.76 -10.57 6.61
N LEU A 6 29.56 -11.41 7.27
CA LEU A 6 30.83 -10.99 7.88
C LEU A 6 31.96 -10.86 6.82
N PRO A 7 33.02 -10.09 7.09
CA PRO A 7 34.19 -9.99 6.21
C PRO A 7 34.91 -11.33 6.11
N GLU A 8 35.61 -11.56 5.00
CA GLU A 8 36.39 -12.78 4.80
C GLU A 8 37.54 -12.89 5.81
N GLY A 9 37.59 -13.99 6.56
CA GLY A 9 38.65 -14.28 7.54
C GLY A 9 38.30 -14.02 9.02
N GLU A 10 37.13 -13.47 9.34
CA GLU A 10 36.64 -13.30 10.72
C GLU A 10 35.68 -14.43 11.18
N GLU A 11 35.91 -15.67 10.73
CA GLU A 11 35.04 -16.84 10.98
C GLU A 11 35.15 -17.45 12.40
N LYS A 12 35.60 -16.70 13.41
CA LYS A 12 35.99 -17.31 14.69
C LYS A 12 34.83 -17.84 15.56
N ALA A 13 33.56 -17.75 15.17
CA ALA A 13 32.45 -18.23 16.02
C ALA A 13 31.10 -18.59 15.34
N GLY A 14 30.97 -18.76 14.02
CA GLY A 14 29.67 -19.16 13.45
C GLY A 14 29.46 -18.90 11.96
N SER A 15 28.22 -19.13 11.48
CA SER A 15 27.84 -18.99 10.07
C SER A 15 28.14 -17.58 9.53
N ARG A 16 28.78 -17.51 8.37
CA ARG A 16 29.14 -16.26 7.64
C ARG A 16 27.96 -15.30 7.40
N ARG A 17 26.74 -15.81 7.49
CA ARG A 17 25.49 -15.07 7.28
C ARG A 17 24.92 -14.58 8.61
N VAL A 18 24.80 -13.27 8.73
CA VAL A 18 24.22 -12.57 9.89
C VAL A 18 22.70 -12.44 9.74
N GLY A 19 22.22 -12.22 8.51
CA GLY A 19 20.80 -12.06 8.23
C GLY A 19 20.54 -11.64 6.79
N GLU A 20 19.37 -11.06 6.56
CA GLU A 20 18.98 -10.46 5.29
C GLU A 20 18.50 -9.02 5.55
N LEU A 21 18.55 -8.19 4.52
CA LEU A 21 17.99 -6.83 4.52
C LEU A 21 17.15 -6.61 3.28
N ASP A 22 16.12 -5.78 3.43
CA ASP A 22 15.35 -5.30 2.29
C ASP A 22 16.22 -4.47 1.32
N GLU A 23 15.91 -4.52 0.03
CA GLU A 23 16.67 -3.80 -1.01
C GLU A 23 16.58 -2.28 -0.80
N GLU A 24 15.45 -1.78 -0.35
CA GLU A 24 15.27 -0.36 -0.06
C GLU A 24 16.07 0.08 1.17
N MET A 25 16.07 -0.73 2.23
CA MET A 25 16.87 -0.50 3.42
C MET A 25 18.37 -0.46 3.10
N VAL A 26 18.88 -1.41 2.31
CA VAL A 26 20.29 -1.41 1.88
C VAL A 26 20.62 -0.20 1.03
N TYR A 27 19.72 0.21 0.16
CA TYR A 27 19.96 1.33 -0.73
C TYR A 27 19.99 2.68 0.00
N GLU A 28 19.14 2.86 1.02
CA GLU A 28 19.15 4.06 1.88
C GLU A 28 20.33 4.08 2.86
N SER A 29 20.98 2.94 3.05
CA SER A 29 22.12 2.80 3.94
C SER A 29 23.42 3.24 3.26
N ARG A 30 24.29 3.86 4.03
CA ARG A 30 25.64 4.25 3.62
C ARG A 30 26.68 3.35 4.27
N VAL A 31 27.87 3.31 3.68
CA VAL A 31 29.03 2.71 4.34
C VAL A 31 29.30 3.49 5.65
N ASN A 32 29.52 2.75 6.73
CA ASN A 32 29.60 3.16 8.13
C ASN A 32 28.28 3.38 8.88
N ASP A 33 27.12 3.25 8.22
CA ASP A 33 25.85 3.24 8.94
C ASP A 33 25.78 2.03 9.87
N ILE A 34 25.10 2.21 11.00
CA ILE A 34 24.93 1.19 12.03
C ILE A 34 23.47 0.75 12.01
N ILE A 35 23.26 -0.53 11.77
CA ILE A 35 21.94 -1.17 11.65
C ILE A 35 21.79 -2.23 12.74
N THR A 36 20.56 -2.49 13.17
CA THR A 36 20.28 -3.54 14.16
C THR A 36 19.78 -4.80 13.47
N LEU A 37 20.38 -5.95 13.73
CA LEU A 37 19.87 -7.25 13.27
C LEU A 37 19.69 -8.16 14.49
N GLY A 38 18.44 -8.51 14.79
CA GLY A 38 18.09 -9.15 16.06
C GLY A 38 18.36 -8.22 17.25
N ALA A 39 19.16 -8.68 18.20
CA ALA A 39 19.53 -7.90 19.39
C ALA A 39 20.92 -7.22 19.29
N THR A 40 21.57 -7.29 18.13
CA THR A 40 22.95 -6.83 17.95
C THR A 40 23.06 -5.74 16.90
N SER A 41 23.96 -4.78 17.14
CA SER A 41 24.23 -3.66 16.24
C SER A 41 25.44 -3.96 15.35
N TRP A 42 25.31 -3.62 14.06
CA TRP A 42 26.25 -3.94 13.00
C TRP A 42 26.58 -2.69 12.18
N ARG A 43 27.86 -2.42 11.95
CA ARG A 43 28.32 -1.34 11.06
C ARG A 43 28.52 -1.87 9.65
N ILE A 44 27.93 -1.22 8.68
CA ILE A 44 28.11 -1.53 7.25
C ILE A 44 29.54 -1.15 6.83
N GLN A 45 30.34 -2.14 6.44
CA GLN A 45 31.68 -1.94 5.86
C GLN A 45 31.60 -1.74 4.35
N GLN A 46 30.77 -2.53 3.69
CA GLN A 46 30.67 -2.51 2.25
C GLN A 46 29.29 -2.96 1.80
N ILE A 47 28.75 -2.29 0.79
CA ILE A 47 27.52 -2.68 0.10
C ILE A 47 27.93 -3.15 -1.29
N THR A 48 27.69 -4.43 -1.59
CA THR A 48 27.94 -5.01 -2.92
C THR A 48 26.63 -5.10 -3.72
N ARG A 49 26.63 -5.83 -4.83
CA ARG A 49 25.48 -5.92 -5.73
C ARG A 49 24.31 -6.71 -5.13
N ASP A 50 24.61 -7.68 -4.28
CA ASP A 50 23.68 -8.66 -3.73
C ASP A 50 23.90 -8.91 -2.22
N GLN A 51 24.95 -8.33 -1.62
CA GLN A 51 25.34 -8.57 -0.23
C GLN A 51 25.72 -7.27 0.50
N VAL A 52 25.58 -7.28 1.82
CA VAL A 52 26.08 -6.22 2.70
C VAL A 52 27.08 -6.82 3.66
N ILE A 53 28.32 -6.35 3.61
CA ILE A 53 29.38 -6.79 4.52
C ILE A 53 29.33 -5.88 5.74
N VAL A 54 29.22 -6.47 6.93
CA VAL A 54 29.10 -5.75 8.19
C VAL A 54 30.16 -6.18 9.20
N THR A 55 30.43 -5.31 10.17
CA THR A 55 31.29 -5.59 11.33
C THR A 55 30.52 -5.30 12.63
N PRO A 56 30.76 -6.03 13.73
CA PRO A 56 30.09 -5.78 15.00
C PRO A 56 30.30 -4.33 15.48
N ALA A 57 29.24 -3.67 15.94
CA ALA A 57 29.29 -2.30 16.48
C ALA A 57 28.46 -2.15 17.78
N PRO A 58 28.79 -2.90 18.84
CA PRO A 58 28.02 -2.92 20.09
C PRO A 58 27.99 -1.53 20.76
N GLY A 59 26.85 -1.21 21.39
CA GLY A 59 26.69 0.01 22.21
C GLY A 59 26.51 1.32 21.44
N ARG A 60 26.34 1.27 20.11
CA ARG A 60 26.05 2.45 19.30
C ARG A 60 24.57 2.50 18.91
N SER A 61 24.01 3.71 18.85
CA SER A 61 22.67 3.93 18.32
C SER A 61 22.60 3.40 16.89
N ALA A 62 21.61 2.56 16.61
CA ALA A 62 21.51 1.78 15.40
C ALA A 62 20.13 1.94 14.78
N ARG A 63 20.09 2.07 13.46
CA ARG A 63 18.85 2.17 12.68
C ARG A 63 18.19 0.80 12.62
N LEU A 64 16.90 0.75 12.92
CA LEU A 64 16.11 -0.47 12.75
C LEU A 64 15.90 -0.74 11.26
N PRO A 65 16.23 -1.94 10.76
CA PRO A 65 15.92 -2.32 9.40
C PRO A 65 14.41 -2.46 9.25
N PHE A 66 13.88 -1.93 8.15
CA PHE A 66 12.49 -2.10 7.78
C PHE A 66 12.35 -3.09 6.62
N TRP A 67 11.20 -3.74 6.59
CA TRP A 67 10.83 -4.71 5.57
C TRP A 67 9.52 -4.23 4.95
N ARG A 68 9.57 -3.75 3.71
CA ARG A 68 8.33 -3.49 2.97
C ARG A 68 7.92 -4.77 2.27
N GLY A 69 7.07 -5.55 2.94
CA GLY A 69 6.38 -6.67 2.30
C GLY A 69 5.39 -6.13 1.28
N GLU A 70 5.82 -5.92 0.03
CA GLU A 70 4.89 -5.72 -1.08
C GLU A 70 4.24 -7.06 -1.46
N GLY A 71 3.23 -7.45 -0.70
CA GLY A 71 2.26 -8.47 -1.11
C GLY A 71 1.02 -7.84 -1.73
N ASN A 72 0.35 -8.54 -2.65
CA ASN A 72 -0.90 -8.08 -3.29
C ASN A 72 -2.10 -7.95 -2.31
N GLY A 73 -1.89 -8.11 -1.00
CA GLY A 73 -2.95 -8.15 0.00
C GLY A 73 -3.83 -9.40 -0.11
N ARG A 74 -4.63 -9.63 0.93
CA ARG A 74 -5.61 -10.72 0.96
C ARG A 74 -6.75 -10.44 -0.05
N PRO A 75 -7.18 -11.42 -0.86
CA PRO A 75 -8.35 -11.28 -1.71
C PRO A 75 -9.64 -11.32 -0.88
N ALA A 76 -10.69 -10.65 -1.37
CA ALA A 76 -11.96 -10.52 -0.67
C ALA A 76 -12.62 -11.86 -0.33
N GLU A 77 -12.55 -12.84 -1.25
CA GLU A 77 -13.13 -14.18 -1.05
C GLU A 77 -12.52 -14.90 0.16
N LEU A 78 -11.18 -14.87 0.29
CA LEU A 78 -10.49 -15.42 1.45
C LEU A 78 -10.81 -14.62 2.71
N GLY A 79 -10.96 -13.30 2.57
CA GLY A 79 -11.39 -12.43 3.66
C GLY A 79 -12.77 -12.80 4.22
N GLU A 80 -13.75 -13.03 3.34
CA GLU A 80 -15.09 -13.48 3.74
C GLU A 80 -15.02 -14.82 4.48
N MET A 81 -14.24 -15.79 3.97
CA MET A 81 -14.06 -17.09 4.62
C MET A 81 -13.41 -16.98 6.01
N ILE A 82 -12.41 -16.09 6.17
CA ILE A 82 -11.80 -15.82 7.48
C ILE A 82 -12.83 -15.19 8.43
N GLY A 83 -13.64 -14.25 7.95
CA GLY A 83 -14.71 -13.64 8.73
C GLY A 83 -15.76 -14.65 9.20
N ASP A 84 -16.19 -15.55 8.31
CA ASP A 84 -17.11 -16.64 8.64
C ASP A 84 -16.48 -17.62 9.65
N PHE A 85 -15.19 -17.91 9.49
CA PHE A 85 -14.45 -18.78 10.40
C PHE A 85 -14.31 -18.16 11.80
N LEU A 86 -14.00 -16.86 11.90
CA LEU A 86 -13.95 -16.14 13.18
C LEU A 86 -15.31 -16.17 13.89
N HIS A 87 -16.40 -16.02 13.15
CA HIS A 87 -17.75 -16.13 13.71
C HIS A 87 -18.03 -17.55 14.23
N LEU A 88 -17.69 -18.59 13.45
CA LEU A 88 -17.84 -19.99 13.86
C LEU A 88 -17.01 -20.34 15.11
N LEU A 89 -15.82 -19.76 15.25
CA LEU A 89 -14.99 -19.90 16.44
C LEU A 89 -15.61 -19.17 17.65
N ALA A 90 -16.11 -17.96 17.45
CA ALA A 90 -16.73 -17.14 18.50
C ALA A 90 -18.01 -17.77 19.07
N ASP A 91 -18.75 -18.54 18.28
CA ASP A 91 -19.94 -19.25 18.73
C ASP A 91 -19.62 -20.62 19.37
N GLY A 92 -18.34 -21.00 19.44
CA GLY A 92 -17.88 -22.28 20.00
C GLY A 92 -18.22 -23.50 19.15
N ALA A 93 -19.02 -23.37 18.09
CA ALA A 93 -19.47 -24.43 17.21
C ALA A 93 -18.29 -25.21 16.59
N PHE A 94 -17.23 -24.52 16.19
CA PHE A 94 -16.04 -25.16 15.63
C PHE A 94 -15.39 -26.16 16.61
N PHE A 95 -15.26 -25.80 17.89
CA PHE A 95 -14.60 -26.62 18.91
C PHE A 95 -15.47 -27.78 19.39
N SER A 96 -16.78 -27.72 19.16
CA SER A 96 -17.70 -28.84 19.42
C SER A 96 -17.63 -29.96 18.35
N GLY A 97 -17.06 -29.65 17.18
CA GLY A 97 -16.94 -30.57 16.05
C GLY A 97 -15.63 -31.36 16.02
N THR A 98 -15.36 -31.99 14.87
CA THR A 98 -14.08 -32.68 14.64
C THR A 98 -12.98 -31.67 14.36
N ILE A 99 -12.10 -31.45 15.35
CA ILE A 99 -10.95 -30.56 15.21
C ILE A 99 -9.92 -31.23 14.27
N PRO A 100 -9.42 -30.52 13.25
CA PRO A 100 -8.40 -31.05 12.36
C PRO A 100 -7.11 -31.42 13.11
N PRO A 101 -6.37 -32.47 12.71
CA PRO A 101 -5.17 -32.92 13.41
C PRO A 101 -4.08 -31.83 13.58
N TRP A 102 -3.98 -30.90 12.62
CA TRP A 102 -3.02 -29.79 12.66
C TRP A 102 -3.37 -28.69 13.66
N LEU A 103 -4.60 -28.67 14.18
CA LEU A 103 -5.07 -27.72 15.21
C LEU A 103 -5.39 -28.43 16.54
N ALA A 104 -5.10 -29.72 16.66
CA ALA A 104 -5.47 -30.53 17.82
C ALA A 104 -4.59 -30.27 19.07
N GLU A 105 -3.59 -29.40 18.96
CA GLU A 105 -2.74 -29.03 20.10
C GLU A 105 -3.53 -28.18 21.11
N GLU A 106 -3.54 -28.61 22.36
CA GLU A 106 -4.33 -28.02 23.45
C GLU A 106 -3.98 -26.54 23.69
N ASN A 107 -2.69 -26.18 23.67
CA ASN A 107 -2.26 -24.78 23.80
C ASN A 107 -2.76 -23.90 22.66
N THR A 108 -2.76 -24.43 21.43
CA THR A 108 -3.23 -23.68 20.26
C THR A 108 -4.72 -23.40 20.35
N ILE A 109 -5.51 -24.39 20.76
CA ILE A 109 -6.95 -24.23 21.01
C ILE A 109 -7.20 -23.20 22.12
N ALA A 110 -6.51 -23.33 23.26
CA ALA A 110 -6.66 -22.43 24.39
C ALA A 110 -6.30 -20.98 24.02
N ASN A 111 -5.23 -20.76 23.24
CA ASN A 111 -4.84 -19.43 22.78
C ASN A 111 -5.88 -18.81 21.83
N ILE A 112 -6.44 -19.58 20.90
CA ILE A 112 -7.47 -19.09 19.98
C ILE A 112 -8.74 -18.72 20.75
N GLN A 113 -9.19 -19.59 21.66
CA GLN A 113 -10.35 -19.32 22.50
C GLN A 113 -10.12 -18.10 23.38
N GLY A 114 -8.96 -18.00 24.02
CA GLY A 114 -8.56 -16.85 24.84
C GLY A 114 -8.58 -15.55 24.04
N LEU A 115 -7.97 -15.52 22.85
CA LEU A 115 -7.93 -14.34 21.99
C LEU A 115 -9.33 -13.86 21.58
N ILE A 116 -10.22 -14.79 21.22
CA ILE A 116 -11.59 -14.47 20.81
C ILE A 116 -12.40 -13.97 21.99
N GLU A 117 -12.24 -14.59 23.15
CA GLU A 117 -12.92 -14.18 24.38
C GLU A 117 -12.44 -12.81 24.84
N GLU A 118 -11.14 -12.51 24.79
CA GLU A 118 -10.60 -11.18 25.05
C GLU A 118 -11.16 -10.13 24.08
N GLN A 119 -11.24 -10.46 22.78
CA GLN A 119 -11.82 -9.56 21.78
C GLN A 119 -13.31 -9.30 22.05
N ARG A 120 -14.07 -10.36 22.36
CA ARG A 120 -15.50 -10.27 22.72
C ARG A 120 -15.69 -9.43 23.98
N ASN A 121 -14.84 -9.60 25.00
CA ASN A 121 -14.90 -8.82 26.23
C ASN A 121 -14.54 -7.34 26.01
N ALA A 122 -13.62 -7.04 25.09
CA ALA A 122 -13.22 -5.67 24.78
C ALA A 122 -14.27 -4.92 23.94
N THR A 123 -14.84 -5.56 22.92
CA THR A 123 -15.68 -4.89 21.91
C THR A 123 -17.16 -5.30 21.94
N GLY A 124 -17.51 -6.29 22.78
CA GLY A 124 -18.84 -6.92 22.84
C GLY A 124 -19.11 -7.90 21.69
N ILE A 125 -18.51 -7.67 20.51
CA ILE A 125 -18.78 -8.41 19.28
C ILE A 125 -17.47 -8.73 18.56
N VAL A 126 -17.34 -9.96 18.09
CA VAL A 126 -16.19 -10.37 17.27
C VAL A 126 -16.48 -10.01 15.81
N PRO A 127 -15.59 -9.26 15.12
CA PRO A 127 -15.79 -8.90 13.72
C PRO A 127 -15.78 -10.15 12.83
N GLY A 128 -16.65 -10.15 11.83
CA GLY A 128 -16.82 -11.24 10.87
C GLY A 128 -17.15 -10.74 9.46
N SER A 129 -17.57 -11.66 8.58
CA SER A 129 -17.89 -11.32 7.18
C SER A 129 -19.15 -10.45 7.05
N ARG A 130 -20.13 -10.63 7.95
CA ARG A 130 -21.44 -9.94 7.95
C ARG A 130 -21.57 -8.87 9.02
N HIS A 131 -20.63 -8.80 9.95
CA HIS A 131 -20.67 -7.85 11.04
C HIS A 131 -19.30 -7.21 11.24
N LEU A 132 -19.16 -5.98 10.78
CA LEU A 132 -17.94 -5.19 10.95
C LEU A 132 -18.03 -4.43 12.27
N VAL A 133 -16.88 -4.13 12.87
CA VAL A 133 -16.82 -3.41 14.14
C VAL A 133 -16.06 -2.11 13.94
N LEU A 134 -16.70 -1.00 14.27
CA LEU A 134 -16.07 0.30 14.38
C LEU A 134 -15.65 0.51 15.83
N GLU A 135 -14.35 0.42 16.09
CA GLU A 135 -13.77 0.70 17.39
C GLU A 135 -13.19 2.11 17.44
N ARG A 136 -13.47 2.84 18.51
CA ARG A 136 -12.83 4.12 18.82
C ARG A 136 -12.03 4.03 20.09
N CYS A 137 -10.75 4.34 19.99
CA CYS A 137 -9.85 4.42 21.14
C CYS A 137 -9.06 5.73 21.11
N ARG A 138 -8.64 6.19 22.30
CA ARG A 138 -7.76 7.35 22.41
C ARG A 138 -6.30 6.92 22.33
N ASP A 139 -5.49 7.76 21.71
CA ASP A 139 -4.04 7.67 21.77
C ASP A 139 -3.52 8.20 23.12
N GLU A 140 -2.27 7.89 23.46
CA GLU A 140 -1.55 8.42 24.63
C GLU A 140 -1.46 9.96 24.61
N ILE A 141 -1.49 10.55 23.41
CA ILE A 141 -1.45 12.00 23.18
C ILE A 141 -2.86 12.63 23.29
N GLY A 142 -3.92 11.81 23.37
CA GLY A 142 -5.32 12.26 23.47
C GLY A 142 -6.08 12.34 22.15
N ASP A 143 -5.41 12.13 21.02
CA ASP A 143 -6.06 12.05 19.69
C ASP A 143 -6.96 10.83 19.56
N TRP A 144 -7.96 10.92 18.67
CA TRP A 144 -8.86 9.81 18.40
C TRP A 144 -8.30 8.90 17.31
N ARG A 145 -8.34 7.60 17.58
CA ARG A 145 -8.09 6.53 16.62
C ARG A 145 -9.40 5.83 16.34
N ILE A 146 -9.72 5.74 15.06
CA ILE A 146 -10.93 5.12 14.55
C ILE A 146 -10.49 3.92 13.74
N ILE A 147 -10.91 2.75 14.20
CA ILE A 147 -10.44 1.47 13.70
C ILE A 147 -11.66 0.71 13.20
N LEU A 148 -11.74 0.51 11.89
CA LEU A 148 -12.70 -0.39 11.30
C LEU A 148 -12.08 -1.78 11.21
N HIS A 149 -12.63 -2.73 11.97
CA HIS A 149 -12.32 -4.14 11.87
C HIS A 149 -13.12 -4.78 10.73
N SER A 150 -12.41 -5.29 9.73
CA SER A 150 -13.01 -5.86 8.54
C SER A 150 -12.10 -6.95 7.96
N PRO A 151 -12.60 -8.14 7.63
CA PRO A 151 -11.74 -9.22 7.18
C PRO A 151 -11.48 -9.21 5.66
N TYR A 152 -12.11 -8.29 4.90
CA TYR A 152 -12.18 -8.26 3.43
C TYR A 152 -10.84 -8.02 2.69
N GLY A 153 -9.75 -7.78 3.42
CA GLY A 153 -8.41 -7.71 2.84
C GLY A 153 -8.01 -6.34 2.29
N ARG A 154 -6.71 -6.15 2.17
CA ARG A 154 -6.09 -4.87 1.80
C ARG A 154 -6.48 -4.38 0.41
N ARG A 155 -6.76 -5.30 -0.53
CA ARG A 155 -7.22 -4.97 -1.90
C ARG A 155 -8.55 -4.23 -1.95
N VAL A 156 -9.38 -4.40 -0.91
CA VAL A 156 -10.65 -3.69 -0.72
C VAL A 156 -10.46 -2.49 0.19
N HIS A 157 -9.66 -2.64 1.26
CA HIS A 157 -9.48 -1.59 2.26
C HIS A 157 -8.67 -0.39 1.76
N GLU A 158 -7.65 -0.57 0.91
CA GLU A 158 -6.87 0.55 0.36
C GLU A 158 -7.72 1.54 -0.46
N PRO A 159 -8.48 1.10 -1.48
CA PRO A 159 -9.32 2.04 -2.23
C PRO A 159 -10.41 2.65 -1.35
N TRP A 160 -10.94 1.90 -0.37
CA TRP A 160 -11.89 2.43 0.60
C TRP A 160 -11.27 3.51 1.50
N ALA A 161 -10.04 3.29 1.98
CA ALA A 161 -9.28 4.22 2.81
C ALA A 161 -9.01 5.54 2.09
N VAL A 162 -8.71 5.51 0.79
CA VAL A 162 -8.54 6.72 -0.03
C VAL A 162 -9.80 7.58 -0.02
N ALA A 163 -10.98 6.95 -0.19
CA ALA A 163 -12.25 7.67 -0.15
C ALA A 163 -12.61 8.19 1.24
N ILE A 164 -12.29 7.41 2.29
CA ILE A 164 -12.47 7.81 3.68
C ILE A 164 -11.60 9.02 4.01
N ALA A 165 -10.32 9.02 3.62
CA ALA A 165 -9.40 10.14 3.83
C ALA A 165 -9.95 11.43 3.20
N GLY A 166 -10.41 11.36 1.94
CA GLY A 166 -11.03 12.51 1.27
C GLY A 166 -12.31 13.01 1.96
N ARG A 167 -13.14 12.09 2.46
CA ARG A 167 -14.34 12.45 3.23
C ARG A 167 -14.02 13.09 4.58
N ILE A 168 -13.03 12.56 5.31
CA ILE A 168 -12.61 13.12 6.59
C ILE A 168 -12.05 14.53 6.38
N HIS A 169 -11.20 14.72 5.37
CA HIS A 169 -10.69 16.05 5.00
C HIS A 169 -11.84 17.03 4.67
N ALA A 170 -12.87 16.59 3.93
CA ALA A 170 -14.00 17.45 3.58
C ALA A 170 -14.89 17.81 4.78
N LEU A 171 -15.04 16.93 5.76
CA LEU A 171 -15.93 17.12 6.91
C LEU A 171 -15.26 17.86 8.09
N TRP A 172 -13.98 17.59 8.35
CA TRP A 172 -13.26 18.13 9.51
C TRP A 172 -12.11 19.09 9.14
N GLY A 173 -11.79 19.25 7.85
CA GLY A 173 -10.68 20.11 7.40
C GLY A 173 -9.30 19.64 7.87
N ALA A 174 -9.21 18.43 8.44
CA ALA A 174 -7.99 17.83 8.95
C ALA A 174 -7.48 16.77 7.98
N ASP A 175 -6.18 16.77 7.72
CA ASP A 175 -5.50 15.69 7.01
C ASP A 175 -5.37 14.49 7.93
N ALA A 176 -6.42 13.66 7.95
CA ALA A 176 -6.41 12.42 8.70
C ALA A 176 -5.40 11.44 8.08
N SER A 177 -4.54 10.88 8.92
CA SER A 177 -3.70 9.74 8.54
C SER A 177 -4.59 8.50 8.51
N VAL A 178 -4.86 8.00 7.30
CA VAL A 178 -5.64 6.78 7.10
C VAL A 178 -4.71 5.70 6.53
N VAL A 179 -4.69 4.55 7.18
CA VAL A 179 -3.87 3.40 6.80
C VAL A 179 -4.78 2.18 6.67
N ALA A 180 -4.56 1.39 5.63
CA ALA A 180 -5.28 0.16 5.38
C ALA A 180 -4.38 -1.06 5.60
N SER A 181 -4.95 -2.10 6.20
CA SER A 181 -4.33 -3.42 6.38
C SER A 181 -5.27 -4.50 5.86
N ASP A 182 -4.89 -5.78 5.96
CA ASP A 182 -5.77 -6.89 5.59
C ASP A 182 -6.96 -7.07 6.53
N ASP A 183 -6.80 -6.72 7.81
CA ASP A 183 -7.83 -6.93 8.84
C ASP A 183 -8.59 -5.65 9.21
N GLY A 184 -8.32 -4.52 8.54
CA GLY A 184 -9.06 -3.30 8.81
C GLY A 184 -8.47 -2.00 8.26
N ILE A 185 -9.10 -0.89 8.63
CA ILE A 185 -8.69 0.48 8.30
C ILE A 185 -8.53 1.26 9.60
N VAL A 186 -7.42 1.99 9.75
CA VAL A 186 -7.15 2.85 10.89
C VAL A 186 -7.09 4.30 10.41
N ALA A 187 -7.86 5.18 11.04
CA ALA A 187 -7.83 6.62 10.82
C ALA A 187 -7.51 7.34 12.13
N ARG A 188 -6.51 8.23 12.11
CA ARG A 188 -6.22 9.14 13.23
C ARG A 188 -6.81 10.51 12.96
N ILE A 189 -7.54 11.04 13.93
CA ILE A 189 -8.18 12.36 13.86
C ILE A 189 -7.77 13.17 15.10
N PRO A 190 -7.27 14.41 14.91
CA PRO A 190 -6.97 15.30 16.03
C PRO A 190 -8.25 15.67 16.80
N ASP A 191 -8.18 15.72 18.13
CA ASP A 191 -9.33 16.07 18.98
C ASP A 191 -9.63 17.58 18.83
N THR A 192 -10.45 17.95 17.84
CA THR A 192 -10.68 19.37 17.49
C THR A 192 -12.00 19.92 18.04
N ASP A 193 -13.06 19.11 18.12
CA ASP A 193 -14.41 19.57 18.53
C ASP A 193 -15.30 18.50 19.21
N GLY A 194 -14.73 17.37 19.65
CA GLY A 194 -15.48 16.29 20.33
C GLY A 194 -16.52 15.54 19.49
N LYS A 195 -16.75 15.92 18.22
CA LYS A 195 -17.59 15.17 17.28
C LYS A 195 -16.82 14.02 16.66
N LEU A 196 -17.08 12.82 17.18
CA LEU A 196 -16.54 11.58 16.64
C LEU A 196 -17.30 11.16 15.38
N PRO A 197 -16.58 10.70 14.34
CA PRO A 197 -17.21 10.09 13.18
C PRO A 197 -17.98 8.84 13.57
N ASP A 198 -19.25 8.78 13.18
CA ASP A 198 -20.08 7.59 13.27
C ASP A 198 -19.71 6.55 12.20
N ALA A 199 -20.38 5.41 12.18
CA ALA A 199 -20.18 4.41 11.12
C ALA A 199 -20.50 4.95 9.71
N ALA A 200 -21.23 6.06 9.58
CA ALA A 200 -21.60 6.62 8.29
C ALA A 200 -20.40 7.12 7.49
N ILE A 201 -19.26 7.43 8.11
CA ILE A 201 -18.05 7.78 7.35
C ILE A 201 -17.53 6.64 6.47
N PHE A 202 -17.87 5.40 6.80
CA PHE A 202 -17.51 4.21 6.03
C PHE A 202 -18.53 3.87 4.94
N LEU A 203 -19.74 4.45 4.99
CA LEU A 203 -20.82 4.16 4.05
C LEU A 203 -20.75 5.07 2.82
N PHE A 204 -20.64 4.48 1.63
CA PHE A 204 -20.65 5.22 0.37
C PHE A 204 -21.68 4.64 -0.59
N GLU A 205 -22.21 5.49 -1.46
CA GLU A 205 -22.89 5.03 -2.67
C GLU A 205 -21.84 4.35 -3.57
N PRO A 206 -22.06 3.10 -4.05
CA PRO A 206 -21.04 2.33 -4.74
C PRO A 206 -20.47 3.04 -5.97
N GLU A 207 -21.33 3.63 -6.79
CA GLU A 207 -20.94 4.33 -8.02
C GLU A 207 -20.06 5.55 -7.71
N LYS A 208 -20.44 6.33 -6.69
CA LYS A 208 -19.68 7.49 -6.24
C LYS A 208 -18.34 7.09 -5.63
N LEU A 209 -18.29 5.98 -4.87
CA LEU A 209 -17.04 5.45 -4.32
C LEU A 209 -16.05 5.10 -5.42
N LEU A 210 -16.49 4.34 -6.43
CA LEU A 210 -15.64 3.95 -7.54
C LEU A 210 -15.12 5.16 -8.31
N GLN A 211 -15.92 6.21 -8.46
CA GLN A 211 -15.46 7.46 -9.07
C GLN A 211 -14.38 8.15 -8.25
N ILE A 212 -14.58 8.29 -6.92
CA ILE A 212 -13.58 8.89 -6.01
C ILE A 212 -12.25 8.15 -6.10
N VAL A 213 -12.28 6.81 -6.05
CA VAL A 213 -11.06 6.00 -6.13
C VAL A 213 -10.33 6.20 -7.45
N ARG A 214 -11.07 6.24 -8.56
CA ARG A 214 -10.50 6.45 -9.89
C ARG A 214 -9.88 7.83 -10.06
N GLU A 215 -10.48 8.87 -9.47
CA GLU A 215 -9.95 10.23 -9.50
C GLU A 215 -8.72 10.36 -8.60
N ALA A 216 -8.70 9.69 -7.46
CA ALA A 216 -7.63 9.80 -6.47
C ALA A 216 -6.40 8.91 -6.77
N VAL A 217 -6.57 7.81 -7.52
CA VAL A 217 -5.47 6.84 -7.74
C VAL A 217 -4.28 7.50 -8.43
N GLY A 218 -4.48 8.44 -9.36
CA GLY A 218 -3.40 9.06 -10.14
C GLY A 218 -2.40 9.86 -9.29
N SER A 219 -2.83 10.37 -8.14
CA SER A 219 -1.99 11.09 -7.17
C SER A 219 -1.50 10.21 -6.02
N SER A 220 -1.78 8.91 -6.05
CA SER A 220 -1.45 8.00 -4.95
C SER A 220 0.02 7.52 -5.00
N ALA A 221 0.55 7.16 -3.82
CA ALA A 221 1.86 6.51 -3.73
C ALA A 221 1.89 5.17 -4.47
N LEU A 222 0.78 4.42 -4.47
CA LEU A 222 0.63 3.17 -5.23
C LEU A 222 0.85 3.41 -6.73
N PHE A 223 0.23 4.45 -7.28
CA PHE A 223 0.38 4.78 -8.70
C PHE A 223 1.82 5.15 -9.05
N ALA A 224 2.49 5.97 -8.23
CA ALA A 224 3.89 6.31 -8.45
C ALA A 224 4.81 5.05 -8.42
N ALA A 225 4.55 4.12 -7.49
CA ALA A 225 5.28 2.86 -7.40
C ALA A 225 5.07 1.98 -8.64
N ARG A 226 3.82 1.76 -9.04
CA ARG A 226 3.47 0.97 -10.24
C ARG A 226 3.93 1.64 -11.53
N PHE A 227 3.91 2.97 -11.62
CA PHE A 227 4.42 3.71 -12.77
C PHE A 227 5.91 3.44 -12.99
N ARG A 228 6.71 3.48 -11.91
CA ARG A 228 8.14 3.13 -11.96
C ARG A 228 8.34 1.72 -12.49
N GLU A 229 7.55 0.75 -12.04
CA GLU A 229 7.63 -0.64 -12.48
C GLU A 229 7.21 -0.81 -13.94
N CYS A 230 6.11 -0.20 -14.37
CA CYS A 230 5.68 -0.18 -15.76
C CYS A 230 6.74 0.45 -16.67
N ALA A 231 7.28 1.61 -16.29
CA ALA A 231 8.34 2.29 -17.04
C ALA A 231 9.63 1.45 -17.13
N ALA A 232 9.97 0.74 -16.06
CA ALA A 232 11.13 -0.15 -16.01
C ALA A 232 10.92 -1.36 -16.93
N ARG A 233 9.75 -2.02 -16.83
CA ARG A 233 9.36 -3.16 -17.70
C ARG A 233 9.29 -2.76 -19.17
N ALA A 234 8.86 -1.52 -19.46
CA ALA A 234 8.82 -0.96 -20.80
C ALA A 234 10.20 -0.52 -21.33
N LEU A 235 11.25 -0.56 -20.51
CA LEU A 235 12.62 -0.12 -20.83
C LEU A 235 12.71 1.38 -21.19
N LEU A 236 11.83 2.20 -20.63
CA LEU A 236 11.83 3.66 -20.85
C LEU A 236 12.78 4.41 -19.91
N MET A 237 13.42 3.70 -18.99
CA MET A 237 14.42 4.24 -18.07
C MET A 237 15.81 3.65 -18.37
N PRO A 238 16.49 4.08 -19.45
CA PRO A 238 17.75 3.50 -19.87
C PRO A 238 18.85 3.72 -18.82
N GLY A 239 19.49 2.63 -18.37
CA GLY A 239 20.65 2.70 -17.46
C GLY A 239 21.87 3.36 -18.13
N ARG A 240 22.83 3.86 -17.33
CA ARG A 240 24.08 4.44 -17.86
C ARG A 240 24.96 3.40 -18.55
N THR A 241 24.90 2.15 -18.08
CA THR A 241 25.71 1.05 -18.61
C THR A 241 24.80 -0.06 -19.12
N PRO A 242 24.81 -0.37 -20.43
CA PRO A 242 24.07 -1.50 -20.98
C PRO A 242 24.42 -2.81 -20.26
N GLY A 243 23.42 -3.64 -19.96
CA GLY A 243 23.61 -4.93 -19.28
C GLY A 243 23.67 -4.87 -17.75
N HIS A 244 23.68 -3.68 -17.15
CA HIS A 244 23.66 -3.53 -15.69
C HIS A 244 22.28 -3.09 -15.18
N ARG A 245 21.88 -3.62 -14.02
CA ARG A 245 20.66 -3.15 -13.33
C ARG A 245 20.91 -1.73 -12.80
N THR A 246 19.93 -0.85 -13.01
CA THR A 246 19.96 0.51 -12.47
C THR A 246 19.56 0.44 -10.99
N PRO A 247 20.31 1.08 -10.06
CA PRO A 247 19.94 1.12 -8.65
C PRO A 247 18.54 1.73 -8.39
N LEU A 248 17.84 1.28 -7.35
CA LEU A 248 16.42 1.59 -7.14
C LEU A 248 16.11 3.09 -6.98
N TRP A 249 16.88 3.86 -6.20
CA TRP A 249 16.71 5.33 -6.10
C TRP A 249 16.80 6.05 -7.46
N GLN A 250 17.69 5.59 -8.34
CA GLN A 250 17.89 6.23 -9.63
C GLN A 250 16.73 5.88 -10.54
N GLN A 251 16.15 4.69 -10.39
CA GLN A 251 14.87 4.35 -10.99
C GLN A 251 13.74 5.21 -10.42
N ARG A 252 13.69 5.48 -9.11
CA ARG A 252 12.71 6.38 -8.49
C ARG A 252 12.79 7.79 -9.05
N LEU A 253 13.98 8.41 -9.00
CA LEU A 253 14.20 9.76 -9.50
C LEU A 253 13.81 9.88 -10.98
N ARG A 254 14.22 8.93 -11.81
CA ARG A 254 13.89 8.93 -13.24
C ARG A 254 12.42 8.66 -13.51
N ALA A 255 11.80 7.77 -12.75
CA ALA A 255 10.37 7.50 -12.86
C ALA A 255 9.55 8.73 -12.46
N SER A 256 9.93 9.42 -11.38
CA SER A 256 9.28 10.67 -10.95
C SER A 256 9.40 11.75 -12.04
N GLN A 257 10.61 11.99 -12.59
CA GLN A 257 10.81 12.94 -13.69
C GLN A 257 10.00 12.56 -14.95
N LEU A 258 10.00 11.27 -15.30
CA LEU A 258 9.21 10.78 -16.43
C LEU A 258 7.71 10.96 -16.18
N LEU A 259 7.25 10.74 -14.96
CA LEU A 259 5.86 10.91 -14.57
C LEU A 259 5.44 12.38 -14.66
N GLU A 260 6.25 13.31 -14.14
CA GLU A 260 6.01 14.76 -14.26
C GLU A 260 5.80 15.20 -15.71
N ILE A 261 6.62 14.69 -16.64
CA ILE A 261 6.46 14.97 -18.07
C ILE A 261 5.21 14.27 -18.64
N ALA A 262 5.01 13.00 -18.28
CA ALA A 262 3.90 12.19 -18.78
C ALA A 262 2.54 12.69 -18.29
N GLN A 263 2.46 13.41 -17.17
CA GLN A 263 1.23 14.05 -16.70
C GLN A 263 0.63 15.04 -17.71
N GLY A 264 1.45 15.63 -18.58
CA GLY A 264 0.96 16.46 -19.70
C GLY A 264 0.32 15.67 -20.85
N TYR A 265 0.45 14.34 -20.85
CA TYR A 265 0.03 13.45 -21.93
C TYR A 265 -0.81 12.28 -21.37
N PRO A 266 -2.13 12.46 -21.17
CA PRO A 266 -2.99 11.45 -20.55
C PRO A 266 -3.06 10.14 -21.37
N ASP A 267 -2.86 10.21 -22.68
CA ASP A 267 -2.85 9.05 -23.58
C ASP A 267 -1.51 8.28 -23.57
N PHE A 268 -0.56 8.66 -22.69
CA PHE A 268 0.73 8.00 -22.61
C PHE A 268 0.54 6.53 -22.19
N PRO A 269 0.98 5.54 -23.00
CA PRO A 269 0.63 4.14 -22.77
C PRO A 269 1.06 3.59 -21.41
N VAL A 270 2.14 4.11 -20.82
CA VAL A 270 2.58 3.69 -19.48
C VAL A 270 1.64 4.19 -18.40
N ILE A 271 1.10 5.42 -18.52
CA ILE A 271 0.08 5.92 -17.58
C ILE A 271 -1.16 5.03 -17.65
N LEU A 272 -1.63 4.72 -18.87
CA LEU A 272 -2.82 3.87 -19.06
C LEU A 272 -2.61 2.47 -18.48
N GLU A 273 -1.45 1.86 -18.71
CA GLU A 273 -1.13 0.55 -18.14
C GLU A 273 -1.02 0.61 -16.61
N THR A 274 -0.41 1.66 -16.06
CA THR A 274 -0.33 1.83 -14.60
C THR A 274 -1.70 2.00 -13.98
N LEU A 275 -2.59 2.80 -14.58
CA LEU A 275 -3.98 2.92 -14.13
C LEU A 275 -4.69 1.57 -14.17
N ARG A 276 -4.52 0.81 -15.25
CA ARG A 276 -5.10 -0.54 -15.37
C ARG A 276 -4.58 -1.47 -14.28
N GLU A 277 -3.26 -1.53 -14.05
CA GLU A 277 -2.66 -2.38 -13.02
C GLU A 277 -3.14 -1.99 -11.62
N CYS A 278 -3.16 -0.70 -11.27
CA CYS A 278 -3.66 -0.25 -9.97
C CYS A 278 -5.14 -0.61 -9.76
N LEU A 279 -6.00 -0.31 -10.74
CA LEU A 279 -7.45 -0.44 -10.58
C LEU A 279 -7.99 -1.87 -10.79
N GLN A 280 -7.26 -2.72 -11.50
CA GLN A 280 -7.73 -4.08 -11.85
C GLN A 280 -6.90 -5.19 -11.20
N ASP A 281 -5.57 -5.01 -11.07
CA ASP A 281 -4.70 -6.06 -10.55
C ASP A 281 -4.41 -5.88 -9.06
N VAL A 282 -4.20 -4.65 -8.61
CA VAL A 282 -3.96 -4.37 -7.18
C VAL A 282 -5.29 -4.27 -6.45
N TYR A 283 -6.14 -3.33 -6.82
CA TYR A 283 -7.45 -3.16 -6.19
C TYR A 283 -8.48 -4.18 -6.67
N ASP A 284 -9.35 -4.58 -5.75
CA ASP A 284 -10.55 -5.35 -6.07
C ASP A 284 -11.79 -4.45 -6.00
N LEU A 285 -11.91 -3.57 -6.99
CA LEU A 285 -13.05 -2.66 -7.11
C LEU A 285 -14.40 -3.40 -7.21
N PRO A 286 -14.53 -4.53 -7.94
CA PRO A 286 -15.76 -5.29 -7.94
C PRO A 286 -16.16 -5.81 -6.55
N ALA A 287 -15.20 -6.27 -5.73
CA ALA A 287 -15.49 -6.66 -4.36
C ALA A 287 -15.88 -5.47 -3.48
N LEU A 288 -15.20 -4.33 -3.62
CA LEU A 288 -15.56 -3.11 -2.91
C LEU A 288 -16.98 -2.65 -3.25
N GLU A 289 -17.36 -2.70 -4.53
CA GLU A 289 -18.72 -2.37 -4.97
C GLU A 289 -19.76 -3.30 -4.34
N ARG A 290 -19.51 -4.62 -4.34
CA ARG A 290 -20.39 -5.60 -3.68
C ARG A 290 -20.49 -5.36 -2.17
N LEU A 291 -19.37 -5.07 -1.51
CA LEU A 291 -19.33 -4.74 -0.09
C LEU A 291 -20.21 -3.53 0.23
N MET A 292 -20.07 -2.43 -0.53
CA MET A 292 -20.90 -1.23 -0.35
C MET A 292 -22.38 -1.50 -0.60
N ARG A 293 -22.73 -2.28 -1.64
CA ARG A 293 -24.12 -2.68 -1.89
C ARG A 293 -24.71 -3.46 -0.72
N ARG A 294 -23.96 -4.42 -0.17
CA ARG A 294 -24.38 -5.24 0.98
C ARG A 294 -24.50 -4.42 2.27
N LEU A 295 -23.60 -3.46 2.50
CA LEU A 295 -23.68 -2.51 3.60
C LEU A 295 -24.93 -1.61 3.48
N ASN A 296 -25.18 -1.03 2.31
CA ASN A 296 -26.34 -0.17 2.06
C ASN A 296 -27.66 -0.97 2.08
N GLY A 297 -27.62 -2.25 1.72
CA GLY A 297 -28.75 -3.17 1.80
C GLY A 297 -29.02 -3.73 3.21
N GLY A 298 -28.14 -3.47 4.18
CA GLY A 298 -28.26 -3.97 5.56
C GLY A 298 -27.92 -5.46 5.74
N GLU A 299 -27.39 -6.13 4.70
CA GLU A 299 -26.91 -7.51 4.80
C GLU A 299 -25.62 -7.62 5.62
N ILE A 300 -24.82 -6.55 5.61
CA ILE A 300 -23.64 -6.37 6.46
C ILE A 300 -23.91 -5.20 7.38
N GLN A 301 -23.64 -5.38 8.67
CA GLN A 301 -23.85 -4.35 9.68
C GLN A 301 -22.51 -3.84 10.22
N ILE A 302 -22.50 -2.60 10.69
CA ILE A 302 -21.35 -2.01 11.39
C ILE A 302 -21.83 -1.65 12.80
N SER A 303 -21.31 -2.33 13.82
CA SER A 303 -21.53 -1.92 15.21
C SER A 303 -20.45 -0.97 15.67
N ASP A 304 -20.83 -0.06 16.53
CA ASP A 304 -19.97 0.97 17.08
C ASP A 304 -19.63 0.66 18.54
N VAL A 305 -18.34 0.71 18.88
CA VAL A 305 -17.84 0.55 20.25
C VAL A 305 -16.74 1.56 20.55
N THR A 306 -16.77 2.14 21.75
CA THR A 306 -15.70 3.00 22.26
C THR A 306 -14.97 2.28 23.39
N THR A 307 -13.66 2.10 23.24
CA THR A 307 -12.80 1.37 24.17
C THR A 307 -11.80 2.33 24.82
N THR A 308 -11.45 2.08 26.09
CA THR A 308 -10.42 2.86 26.80
C THR A 308 -9.02 2.45 26.36
N THR A 309 -8.82 1.17 26.10
CA THR A 309 -7.59 0.57 25.60
C THR A 309 -7.91 -0.16 24.29
N PRO A 310 -7.01 -0.15 23.29
CA PRO A 310 -7.23 -0.88 22.05
C PRO A 310 -7.53 -2.36 22.31
N SER A 311 -8.51 -2.92 21.58
CA SER A 311 -8.80 -4.35 21.63
C SER A 311 -7.59 -5.21 21.18
N PRO A 312 -7.59 -6.54 21.43
CA PRO A 312 -6.55 -7.43 20.88
C PRO A 312 -6.39 -7.31 19.36
N PHE A 313 -7.50 -7.27 18.61
CA PHE A 313 -7.46 -7.10 17.15
C PHE A 313 -6.98 -5.70 16.75
N ALA A 314 -7.39 -4.66 17.47
CA ALA A 314 -6.91 -3.30 17.22
C ALA A 314 -5.41 -3.17 17.50
N THR A 315 -4.90 -3.83 18.54
CA THR A 315 -3.47 -3.83 18.87
C THR A 315 -2.63 -4.43 17.74
N SER A 316 -3.10 -5.53 17.14
CA SER A 316 -2.47 -6.14 15.96
C SER A 316 -2.43 -5.17 14.77
N LEU A 317 -3.54 -4.48 14.49
CA LEU A 317 -3.62 -3.47 13.42
C LEU A 317 -2.73 -2.25 13.68
N LEU A 318 -2.70 -1.77 14.92
CA LEU A 318 -1.92 -0.60 15.33
C LEU A 318 -0.41 -0.88 15.29
N PHE A 319 0.03 -2.11 15.57
CA PHE A 319 1.43 -2.49 15.41
C PHE A 319 1.89 -2.35 13.94
N GLY A 320 1.04 -2.74 12.98
CA GLY A 320 1.26 -2.50 11.55
C GLY A 320 1.23 -1.00 11.18
N TYR A 321 0.32 -0.22 11.78
CA TYR A 321 0.21 1.23 11.58
C TYR A 321 1.47 1.99 12.00
N VAL A 322 2.06 1.67 13.16
CA VAL A 322 3.26 2.36 13.67
C VAL A 322 4.44 2.17 12.73
N ALA A 323 4.60 0.97 12.16
CA ALA A 323 5.61 0.72 11.14
C ALA A 323 5.38 1.63 9.92
N GLU A 324 4.17 1.70 9.37
CA GLU A 324 3.89 2.51 8.18
C GLU A 324 4.05 4.03 8.43
N PHE A 325 3.56 4.54 9.57
CA PHE A 325 3.59 5.97 9.90
C PHE A 325 4.99 6.51 10.16
N MET A 326 5.84 5.75 10.89
CA MET A 326 7.21 6.17 11.15
C MET A 326 8.00 6.40 9.85
N TYR A 327 7.72 5.63 8.80
CA TYR A 327 8.44 5.72 7.53
C TYR A 327 7.78 6.62 6.48
N GLN A 328 6.48 6.95 6.59
CA GLN A 328 5.85 7.97 5.73
C GLN A 328 6.37 9.38 6.05
N SER A 329 6.84 9.64 7.28
CA SER A 329 7.30 10.96 7.70
C SER A 329 8.54 11.47 6.93
N ASP A 330 9.40 10.57 6.44
CA ASP A 330 10.56 10.93 5.60
C ASP A 330 10.19 11.27 4.14
N ALA A 331 8.97 10.91 3.68
CA ALA A 331 8.50 11.23 2.33
C ALA A 331 7.91 12.64 2.20
N ARG A 332 7.65 13.34 3.32
CA ARG A 332 6.98 14.66 3.34
C ARG A 332 7.84 15.81 2.79
N TRP A 333 9.10 15.57 2.45
CA TRP A 333 9.95 16.58 1.79
C TRP A 333 9.60 16.85 0.31
N GLN A 334 8.61 16.16 -0.27
CA GLN A 334 8.15 16.43 -1.66
C GLN A 334 6.77 17.11 -1.76
N SER A 335 6.01 17.28 -0.67
CA SER A 335 4.65 17.82 -0.73
C SER A 335 4.53 19.30 -0.33
N ALA A 336 5.64 20.04 -0.23
CA ALA A 336 5.59 21.49 -0.08
C ALA A 336 5.31 22.17 -1.43
N GLY A 337 4.03 22.29 -1.78
CA GLY A 337 3.52 23.32 -2.69
C GLY A 337 3.15 22.86 -4.09
N HIS A 338 1.90 22.45 -4.28
CA HIS A 338 1.20 22.76 -5.53
C HIS A 338 -0.32 22.82 -5.34
N PRO A 339 -0.96 24.00 -5.43
CA PRO A 339 -2.41 24.09 -5.47
C PRO A 339 -2.87 23.82 -6.92
N TYR A 340 -4.06 23.24 -7.06
CA TYR A 340 -4.79 22.89 -8.30
C TYR A 340 -4.45 21.55 -8.95
N CYS A 341 -5.23 20.52 -8.60
CA CYS A 341 -5.62 19.44 -9.51
C CYS A 341 -7.06 19.02 -9.21
N ARG A 342 -8.02 19.73 -9.81
CA ARG A 342 -9.39 19.24 -10.01
C ARG A 342 -9.40 18.50 -11.35
N TRP A 343 -9.69 17.20 -11.34
CA TRP A 343 -10.00 16.46 -12.56
C TRP A 343 -11.36 15.79 -12.42
N THR A 344 -12.19 15.98 -13.44
CA THR A 344 -13.62 15.64 -13.50
C THR A 344 -13.87 14.28 -14.16
N ALA A 345 -14.72 13.46 -13.54
CA ALA A 345 -15.77 12.53 -14.04
C ALA A 345 -15.79 11.97 -15.49
N SER A 346 -15.32 12.70 -16.52
CA SER A 346 -15.49 12.30 -17.93
C SER A 346 -14.49 11.23 -18.40
N TYR A 347 -13.36 11.05 -17.71
CA TYR A 347 -12.25 10.26 -18.24
C TYR A 347 -12.37 8.75 -17.97
N CYS A 348 -13.10 8.34 -16.94
CA CYS A 348 -13.28 6.92 -16.63
C CYS A 348 -14.47 6.24 -17.34
N ALA A 349 -15.34 7.01 -18.00
CA ALA A 349 -16.46 6.46 -18.74
C ALA A 349 -16.03 5.66 -19.99
N ILE A 350 -14.83 5.93 -20.52
CA ILE A 350 -14.33 5.29 -21.75
C ILE A 350 -13.89 3.83 -21.51
N TYR A 351 -13.48 3.46 -20.29
CA TYR A 351 -12.85 2.17 -20.02
C TYR A 351 -13.73 1.16 -19.25
N SER A 352 -15.01 1.49 -18.99
CA SER A 352 -15.99 0.52 -18.49
C SER A 352 -16.66 -0.30 -19.60
N ASP A 353 -16.38 -0.02 -20.88
CA ASP A 353 -16.93 -0.81 -21.97
C ASP A 353 -16.10 -2.09 -22.20
N ARG A 354 -16.79 -3.22 -22.33
CA ARG A 354 -16.27 -4.60 -22.34
C ARG A 354 -15.44 -4.94 -23.59
N SER A 355 -14.94 -3.98 -24.37
CA SER A 355 -14.42 -4.22 -25.72
C SER A 355 -12.90 -4.38 -25.85
N ILE A 356 -12.10 -4.30 -24.78
CA ILE A 356 -10.64 -4.57 -24.85
C ILE A 356 -10.28 -5.82 -24.05
N ARG A 357 -10.88 -6.96 -24.42
CA ARG A 357 -10.28 -8.29 -24.15
C ARG A 357 -9.21 -8.57 -25.20
N GLY A 358 -8.12 -7.82 -25.16
CA GLY A 358 -6.91 -8.09 -25.93
C GLY A 358 -5.89 -8.80 -25.04
N ASN A 359 -5.71 -10.10 -25.22
CA ASN A 359 -4.74 -10.88 -24.45
C ASN A 359 -3.31 -10.50 -24.91
N TYR A 360 -2.65 -9.54 -24.24
CA TYR A 360 -1.29 -9.09 -24.58
C TYR A 360 -0.19 -10.03 -24.04
N SER A 361 -0.42 -11.35 -24.04
CA SER A 361 0.48 -12.34 -23.43
C SER A 361 1.62 -12.85 -24.33
N THR A 362 1.76 -12.38 -25.58
CA THR A 362 2.80 -12.89 -26.49
C THR A 362 3.91 -11.87 -26.79
N ARG A 363 5.15 -12.34 -27.01
CA ARG A 363 6.33 -11.51 -27.38
C ARG A 363 6.09 -10.63 -28.62
N ARG A 364 5.21 -11.02 -29.55
CA ARG A 364 4.86 -10.22 -30.75
C ARG A 364 3.97 -9.01 -30.41
N SER A 365 3.09 -9.13 -29.43
CA SER A 365 2.25 -8.03 -28.92
C SER A 365 3.09 -6.95 -28.23
N PHE A 366 4.09 -7.35 -27.44
CA PHE A 366 5.01 -6.41 -26.77
C PHE A 366 5.90 -5.64 -27.77
N ALA A 367 6.37 -6.28 -28.84
CA ALA A 367 7.15 -5.62 -29.89
C ALA A 367 6.32 -4.59 -30.68
N ARG A 368 5.04 -4.89 -30.98
CA ARG A 368 4.10 -3.92 -31.59
C ARG A 368 3.79 -2.76 -30.67
N TRP A 369 3.57 -3.03 -29.38
CA TRP A 369 3.33 -2.01 -28.36
C TRP A 369 4.54 -1.10 -28.16
N LYS A 370 5.75 -1.68 -28.01
CA LYS A 370 7.01 -0.93 -27.91
C LYS A 370 7.28 -0.08 -29.15
N LYS A 371 6.99 -0.61 -30.35
CA LYS A 371 7.08 0.17 -31.59
C LYS A 371 6.08 1.33 -31.59
N SER A 372 4.83 1.11 -31.15
CA SER A 372 3.83 2.16 -31.02
C SER A 372 4.24 3.25 -30.03
N CYS A 373 4.81 2.90 -28.88
CA CYS A 373 5.35 3.87 -27.91
C CYS A 373 6.54 4.67 -28.49
N ASN A 374 7.48 4.00 -29.16
CA ASN A 374 8.62 4.68 -29.79
C ASN A 374 8.19 5.56 -30.97
N ASP A 375 7.26 5.09 -31.80
CA ASP A 375 6.72 5.85 -32.93
C ASP A 375 5.93 7.07 -32.41
N TRP A 376 5.23 6.95 -31.28
CA TRP A 376 4.60 8.06 -30.59
C TRP A 376 5.62 9.07 -30.04
N LEU A 377 6.66 8.61 -29.31
CA LEU A 377 7.74 9.48 -28.82
C LEU A 377 8.44 10.23 -29.96
N LEU A 378 8.69 9.54 -31.08
CA LEU A 378 9.31 10.13 -32.28
C LEU A 378 8.37 11.07 -33.04
N ALA A 379 7.07 10.83 -33.03
CA ALA A 379 6.08 11.72 -33.64
C ALA A 379 5.91 13.00 -32.83
N GLU A 380 5.96 12.91 -31.50
CA GLU A 380 5.80 14.06 -30.62
C GLU A 380 7.08 14.90 -30.55
N GLU A 381 8.27 14.28 -30.55
CA GLU A 381 9.54 15.01 -30.77
C GLU A 381 9.54 15.81 -32.08
N ARG A 382 8.89 15.30 -33.14
CA ARG A 382 8.75 16.03 -34.41
C ARG A 382 7.75 17.17 -34.33
N LYS A 383 6.68 17.05 -33.54
CA LYS A 383 5.72 18.15 -33.30
C LYS A 383 6.34 19.26 -32.46
N VAL A 384 7.00 18.91 -31.35
CA VAL A 384 7.70 19.87 -30.49
C VAL A 384 8.82 20.61 -31.27
N LYS A 385 9.55 19.91 -32.15
CA LYS A 385 10.52 20.56 -33.06
C LYS A 385 9.85 21.45 -34.12
N LYS A 386 8.67 21.08 -34.63
CA LYS A 386 7.90 21.91 -35.56
C LYS A 386 7.38 23.17 -34.88
N ASP A 387 6.82 23.07 -33.69
CA ASP A 387 6.31 24.22 -32.93
C ASP A 387 7.46 25.15 -32.51
N CYS A 388 8.61 24.60 -32.15
CA CYS A 388 9.81 25.39 -31.85
C CYS A 388 10.39 26.08 -33.12
N SER A 389 10.37 25.43 -34.28
CA SER A 389 10.75 26.06 -35.55
C SER A 389 9.77 27.13 -36.02
N THR A 390 8.48 26.98 -35.71
CA THR A 390 7.43 27.97 -36.01
C THR A 390 7.52 29.17 -35.06
N CYS A 391 7.91 28.93 -33.79
CA CYS A 391 8.20 29.97 -32.81
C CYS A 391 9.47 30.77 -33.18
N CYS A 392 10.54 30.10 -33.64
CA CYS A 392 11.75 30.76 -34.15
C CYS A 392 11.52 31.54 -35.47
N ALA A 393 10.58 31.11 -36.33
CA ALA A 393 10.23 31.84 -37.54
C ALA A 393 9.43 33.13 -37.25
N ASN A 394 8.63 33.14 -36.17
CA ASN A 394 7.86 34.32 -35.75
C ASN A 394 8.64 35.33 -34.89
N TRP A 395 9.86 35.00 -34.44
CA TRP A 395 10.75 35.91 -33.71
C TRP A 395 11.71 36.70 -34.60
N GLY A 396 11.55 36.61 -35.93
CA GLY A 396 12.36 37.28 -36.94
C GLY A 396 11.66 38.44 -37.68
N GLN A 397 10.62 39.05 -37.10
CA GLN A 397 10.01 40.29 -37.60
C GLN A 397 10.00 41.38 -36.54
#